data_AF-A0A1T1NYP3-F1
#
_entry.id   AF-A0A1T1NYP3-F1
#
_cell.length_a   1.000
_cell.length_b   1.000
_cell.length_c   1.000
_cell.angle_alpha   90.00
_cell.angle_beta   90.00
_cell.angle_gamma   90.00
#
_symmetry.space_group_name_H-M   'P 1'
#
loop_
_entity.id
_entity.type
_entity.pdbx_description
1 polymer ?
#
loop_
_entity_poly.entity_id
_entity_poly.type
_entity_poly.pdbx_seq_one_letter_code
_entity_poly.pdbx_strand_id
1 'polypeptide(L)'
;MNAELHMAEDLKNTGKGNLFVIFGEPDVDVLDTQGHSIRRYDGKRDVIEVPADGQLVVRINGVDVFHPSTGEVRSDGADGIACWFLDTDYNEESFFVRHAYFLGANDPYKALKTTLKAEIDPDAWATLNCDTSRPFPKPSNGRFAVKVINHLGDEVMKVFKVN
;
A
#
# COMPACT_ATOMS: atom_id res chain seq x y z
N MET A 1 -10.82 8.26 -23.66
CA MET A 1 -10.76 7.04 -24.49
C MET A 1 -9.32 6.53 -24.38
N ASN A 2 -9.13 5.30 -23.90
CA ASN A 2 -7.81 4.81 -23.46
C ASN A 2 -6.98 4.32 -24.67
N ALA A 3 -5.72 4.73 -24.78
CA ALA A 3 -4.85 4.43 -25.92
C ALA A 3 -4.57 2.93 -26.08
N GLU A 4 -4.62 2.19 -24.97
CA GLU A 4 -4.38 0.75 -24.94
C GLU A 4 -5.53 -0.07 -25.54
N LEU A 5 -6.78 0.44 -25.49
CA LEU A 5 -7.92 -0.21 -26.16
C LEU A 5 -7.78 -0.16 -27.69
N HIS A 6 -7.08 0.84 -28.23
CA HIS A 6 -6.85 0.95 -29.67
C HIS A 6 -5.78 -0.02 -30.18
N MET A 7 -4.85 -0.44 -29.31
CA MET A 7 -3.77 -1.38 -29.69
C MET A 7 -4.14 -2.86 -29.50
N ALA A 8 -5.33 -3.14 -28.96
CA ALA A 8 -5.79 -4.51 -28.73
C ALA A 8 -5.91 -5.34 -30.02
N GLU A 9 -6.18 -4.70 -31.16
CA GLU A 9 -6.28 -5.36 -32.47
C GLU A 9 -4.90 -5.60 -33.13
N ASP A 10 -3.89 -4.80 -32.78
CA ASP A 10 -2.54 -4.86 -33.36
C ASP A 10 -1.59 -5.80 -32.57
N LEU A 11 -1.95 -6.15 -31.33
CA LEU A 11 -1.19 -7.06 -30.48
C LEU A 11 -1.59 -8.53 -30.72
N LYS A 12 -0.60 -9.42 -30.76
CA LYS A 12 -0.83 -10.87 -30.96
C LYS A 12 -1.71 -11.43 -29.84
N ASN A 13 -2.97 -11.72 -30.14
CA ASN A 13 -3.92 -12.27 -29.17
C ASN A 13 -3.57 -13.73 -28.86
N THR A 14 -2.90 -13.95 -27.72
CA THR A 14 -2.53 -15.29 -27.24
C THR A 14 -3.61 -15.94 -26.39
N GLY A 15 -4.77 -15.27 -26.21
CA GLY A 15 -5.79 -15.67 -25.23
C GLY A 15 -5.33 -15.59 -23.76
N LYS A 16 -4.10 -15.12 -23.52
CA LYS A 16 -3.47 -14.95 -22.20
C LYS A 16 -3.09 -13.50 -21.88
N GLY A 17 -3.41 -12.56 -22.80
CA GLY A 17 -3.16 -11.15 -22.59
C GLY A 17 -4.25 -10.55 -21.71
N ASN A 18 -3.94 -10.32 -20.44
CA ASN A 18 -4.79 -9.52 -19.55
C ASN A 18 -4.47 -8.04 -19.81
N LEU A 19 -5.32 -7.37 -20.60
CA LEU A 19 -5.12 -5.95 -20.94
C LEU A 19 -5.37 -4.98 -19.77
N PHE A 20 -5.96 -5.45 -18.67
CA PHE A 20 -6.17 -4.68 -17.45
C PHE A 20 -6.26 -5.64 -16.27
N VAL A 21 -5.70 -5.27 -15.12
CA VAL A 21 -5.94 -5.92 -13.82
C VAL A 21 -6.68 -4.90 -12.96
N ILE A 22 -7.74 -5.33 -12.28
CA ILE A 22 -8.52 -4.43 -11.41
C ILE A 22 -8.06 -4.68 -9.98
N PHE A 23 -7.57 -3.64 -9.32
CA PHE A 23 -7.14 -3.71 -7.92
C PHE A 23 -8.23 -3.16 -7.02
N GLY A 24 -8.47 -3.86 -5.91
CA GLY A 24 -9.27 -3.35 -4.82
C GLY A 24 -8.52 -2.28 -4.03
N GLU A 25 -9.20 -1.72 -3.03
CA GLU A 25 -8.52 -0.85 -2.08
C GLU A 25 -7.52 -1.63 -1.23
N PRO A 26 -6.41 -1.01 -0.79
CA PRO A 26 -5.55 -1.58 0.24
C PRO A 26 -6.35 -2.01 1.48
N ASP A 27 -6.09 -3.22 1.99
CA ASP A 27 -6.58 -3.63 3.30
C ASP A 27 -5.61 -3.14 4.39
N VAL A 28 -6.12 -2.26 5.25
CA VAL A 28 -5.33 -1.46 6.19
C VAL A 28 -5.99 -1.47 7.55
N ASP A 29 -5.23 -1.81 8.57
CA ASP A 29 -5.60 -1.61 9.97
C ASP A 29 -4.92 -0.35 10.53
N VAL A 30 -5.58 0.31 11.47
CA VAL A 30 -5.01 1.46 12.19
C VAL A 30 -4.98 1.11 13.66
N LEU A 31 -3.79 1.14 14.23
CA LEU A 31 -3.50 0.69 15.58
C LEU A 31 -3.07 1.87 16.45
N ASP A 32 -3.30 1.74 17.76
CA ASP A 32 -2.57 2.53 18.75
C ASP A 32 -1.12 2.03 18.91
N THR A 33 -0.32 2.71 19.73
CA THR A 33 1.07 2.29 20.01
C THR A 33 1.19 1.01 20.84
N GLN A 34 0.08 0.47 21.33
CA GLN A 34 0.00 -0.83 22.03
C GLN A 34 -0.44 -1.97 21.10
N GLY A 35 -0.76 -1.66 19.84
CA GLY A 35 -1.19 -2.63 18.83
C GLY A 35 -2.68 -2.93 18.82
N HIS A 36 -3.50 -2.17 19.55
CA HIS A 36 -4.96 -2.31 19.49
C HIS A 36 -5.52 -1.57 18.28
N SER A 37 -6.43 -2.21 17.53
CA SER A 37 -7.11 -1.54 16.43
C SER A 37 -8.00 -0.41 16.93
N ILE A 38 -7.79 0.78 16.38
CA ILE A 38 -8.54 2.01 16.63
C ILE A 38 -9.34 2.45 15.39
N ARG A 39 -9.28 1.66 14.31
CA ARG A 39 -10.16 1.82 13.13
C ARG A 39 -11.43 0.99 13.33
N ARG A 40 -12.58 1.63 13.15
CA ARG A 40 -13.89 0.94 13.13
C ARG A 40 -14.74 1.44 11.97
N TYR A 41 -15.62 0.60 11.44
CA TYR A 41 -16.57 1.00 10.41
C TYR A 41 -17.94 1.26 11.05
N ASP A 42 -18.50 2.46 10.87
CA ASP A 42 -19.79 2.86 11.47
C ASP A 42 -21.02 2.49 10.61
N GLY A 43 -20.81 1.73 9.52
CA GLY A 43 -21.84 1.42 8.53
C GLY A 43 -21.89 2.40 7.35
N LYS A 44 -21.11 3.49 7.39
CA LYS A 44 -21.00 4.45 6.29
C LYS A 44 -19.54 4.77 5.93
N ARG A 45 -18.67 4.84 6.94
CA ARG A 45 -17.27 5.23 6.78
C ARG A 45 -16.39 4.64 7.86
N ASP A 46 -15.09 4.69 7.60
CA ASP A 46 -14.07 4.48 8.61
C ASP A 46 -14.10 5.60 9.65
N VAL A 47 -14.07 5.21 10.91
CA VAL A 47 -13.98 6.06 12.09
C VAL A 47 -12.68 5.70 12.81
N ILE A 48 -11.80 6.70 12.95
CA ILE A 48 -10.52 6.58 13.64
C ILE A 48 -10.49 7.67 14.68
N GLU A 49 -10.47 7.27 15.96
CA GLU A 49 -10.39 8.18 17.10
C GLU A 49 -9.03 8.02 17.76
N VAL A 50 -8.21 9.06 17.66
CA VAL A 50 -6.88 9.09 18.27
C VAL A 50 -6.96 9.96 19.53
N PRO A 51 -6.48 9.48 20.69
CA PRO A 51 -6.39 10.32 21.89
C PRO A 51 -5.63 11.62 21.63
N ALA A 52 -5.91 12.67 22.41
CA ALA A 52 -5.09 13.88 22.40
C ALA A 52 -3.62 13.51 22.69
N ASP A 53 -2.70 14.02 21.85
CA ASP A 53 -1.27 13.67 21.85
C ASP A 53 -0.94 12.19 21.52
N GLY A 54 -1.95 11.42 21.09
CA GLY A 54 -1.79 10.04 20.67
C GLY A 54 -1.05 9.94 19.33
N GLN A 55 -0.27 8.87 19.21
CA GLN A 55 0.28 8.42 17.94
C GLN A 55 -0.55 7.26 17.40
N LEU A 56 -0.59 7.15 16.08
CA LEU A 56 -1.19 6.02 15.39
C LEU A 56 -0.12 5.24 14.63
N VAL A 57 -0.43 3.98 14.39
CA VAL A 57 0.36 3.04 13.61
C VAL A 57 -0.54 2.50 12.52
N VAL A 58 0.00 2.32 11.32
CA VAL A 58 -0.73 1.75 10.18
C VAL A 58 -0.15 0.37 9.88
N ARG A 59 -0.99 -0.65 9.76
CA ARG A 59 -0.59 -1.99 9.31
C ARG A 59 -1.28 -2.32 8.00
N ILE A 60 -0.52 -2.80 7.03
CA ILE A 60 -1.04 -3.32 5.78
C ILE A 60 -1.26 -4.82 5.91
N ASN A 61 -2.49 -5.26 5.66
CA ASN A 61 -2.81 -6.69 5.66
C ASN A 61 -2.66 -7.29 4.25
N GLY A 62 -2.84 -6.47 3.20
CA GLY A 62 -2.84 -6.95 1.83
C GLY A 62 -3.50 -6.00 0.83
N VAL A 63 -3.75 -6.54 -0.36
CA VAL A 63 -4.51 -5.87 -1.43
C VAL A 63 -5.29 -6.91 -2.22
N ASP A 64 -6.55 -6.60 -2.53
CA ASP A 64 -7.37 -7.46 -3.37
C ASP A 64 -7.00 -7.27 -4.85
N VAL A 65 -6.86 -8.38 -5.57
CA VAL A 65 -6.55 -8.41 -7.00
C VAL A 65 -7.66 -9.17 -7.73
N PHE A 66 -8.31 -8.52 -8.69
CA PHE A 66 -9.26 -9.18 -9.57
C PHE A 66 -8.57 -9.65 -10.84
N HIS A 67 -8.66 -10.96 -11.12
CA HIS A 67 -8.14 -11.58 -12.32
C HIS A 67 -9.23 -11.68 -13.39
N PRO A 68 -9.21 -10.85 -14.46
CA PRO A 68 -10.31 -10.83 -15.43
C PRO A 68 -10.44 -12.12 -16.23
N SER A 69 -9.34 -12.86 -16.42
CA SER A 69 -9.33 -14.14 -17.14
C SER A 69 -10.11 -15.24 -16.42
N THR A 70 -10.18 -15.19 -15.09
CA THR A 70 -10.90 -16.19 -14.27
C THR A 70 -12.19 -15.62 -13.67
N GLY A 71 -12.32 -14.30 -13.59
CA GLY A 71 -13.41 -13.62 -12.88
C GLY A 71 -13.29 -13.71 -11.36
N GLU A 72 -12.16 -14.16 -10.83
CA GLU A 72 -11.94 -14.34 -9.40
C GLU A 72 -11.29 -13.10 -8.77
N VAL A 73 -11.77 -12.72 -7.58
CA VAL A 73 -11.09 -11.78 -6.69
C VAL A 73 -10.23 -12.60 -5.74
N ARG A 74 -8.92 -12.37 -5.75
CA ARG A 74 -7.98 -12.94 -4.79
C ARG A 74 -7.56 -11.86 -3.81
N SER A 75 -7.83 -12.08 -2.53
CA SER A 75 -7.21 -11.30 -1.46
C SER A 75 -5.77 -11.77 -1.33
N ASP A 76 -4.83 -10.96 -1.78
CA ASP A 76 -3.42 -11.23 -1.52
C ASP A 76 -3.05 -10.66 -0.16
N GLY A 77 -2.32 -11.44 0.63
CA GLY A 77 -1.71 -10.94 1.87
C GLY A 77 -0.56 -9.97 1.57
N ALA A 78 0.17 -9.57 2.61
CA ALA A 78 1.34 -8.70 2.50
C ALA A 78 2.38 -9.15 1.44
N ASP A 79 2.51 -10.44 1.17
CA ASP A 79 3.46 -10.99 0.19
C ASP A 79 3.21 -10.54 -1.27
N GLY A 80 1.96 -10.17 -1.59
CA GLY A 80 1.58 -9.63 -2.90
C GLY A 80 2.05 -8.19 -3.14
N ILE A 81 2.57 -7.54 -2.09
CA ILE A 81 2.97 -6.13 -2.10
C ILE A 81 4.47 -6.04 -2.36
N ALA A 82 4.86 -5.30 -3.39
CA ALA A 82 6.27 -5.00 -3.62
C ALA A 82 6.74 -3.91 -2.63
N CYS A 83 5.97 -2.83 -2.55
CA CYS A 83 6.19 -1.76 -1.58
C CYS A 83 4.90 -1.05 -1.23
N TRP A 84 4.91 -0.37 -0.09
CA TRP A 84 3.84 0.52 0.32
C TRP A 84 4.41 1.80 0.94
N PHE A 85 3.68 2.88 0.72
CA PHE A 85 4.05 4.22 1.14
C PHE A 85 2.94 4.81 1.99
N LEU A 86 3.36 5.64 2.95
CA LEU A 86 2.45 6.33 3.85
C LEU A 86 2.75 7.82 3.78
N ASP A 87 1.71 8.56 3.44
CA ASP A 87 1.62 9.99 3.67
C ASP A 87 0.89 10.20 5.00
N THR A 88 1.64 10.58 6.04
CA THR A 88 1.12 10.75 7.41
C THR A 88 0.32 12.04 7.61
N ASP A 89 0.26 12.94 6.63
CA ASP A 89 -0.45 14.23 6.72
C ASP A 89 -0.87 14.68 5.31
N TYR A 90 -1.81 13.92 4.74
CA TYR A 90 -2.23 14.07 3.36
C TYR A 90 -3.13 15.29 3.18
N ASN A 91 -2.77 16.15 2.23
CA ASN A 91 -3.43 17.44 1.99
C ASN A 91 -4.52 17.38 0.90
N GLU A 92 -4.87 16.20 0.40
CA GLU A 92 -5.83 15.99 -0.71
C GLU A 92 -5.36 16.46 -2.10
N GLU A 93 -4.16 17.03 -2.23
CA GLU A 93 -3.62 17.54 -3.50
C GLU A 93 -2.42 16.73 -4.02
N SER A 94 -1.53 16.32 -3.14
CA SER A 94 -0.28 15.65 -3.49
C SER A 94 0.08 14.61 -2.46
N PHE A 95 0.54 13.47 -2.93
CA PHE A 95 1.00 12.39 -2.06
C PHE A 95 2.49 12.58 -1.76
N PHE A 96 2.83 12.85 -0.50
CA PHE A 96 4.21 12.94 -0.05
C PHE A 96 4.60 11.65 0.64
N VAL A 97 5.58 10.93 0.08
CA VAL A 97 6.15 9.73 0.70
C VAL A 97 6.88 10.14 1.98
N ARG A 98 6.24 9.97 3.13
CA ARG A 98 6.82 10.27 4.45
C ARG A 98 7.39 9.01 5.09
N HIS A 99 6.72 7.88 4.96
CA HIS A 99 7.29 6.55 5.21
C HIS A 99 7.25 5.68 3.97
N ALA A 100 8.23 4.77 3.86
CA ALA A 100 8.32 3.81 2.78
C ALA A 100 8.75 2.45 3.30
N TYR A 101 8.09 1.40 2.80
CA TYR A 101 8.30 0.04 3.22
C TYR A 101 8.28 -0.91 2.03
N PHE A 102 9.04 -2.00 2.08
CA PHE A 102 9.29 -2.91 0.97
C PHE A 102 9.06 -4.34 1.45
N LEU A 103 7.94 -4.94 1.03
CA LEU A 103 7.48 -6.27 1.46
C LEU A 103 7.79 -7.39 0.46
N GLY A 104 8.41 -7.03 -0.66
CA GLY A 104 8.43 -7.89 -1.83
C GLY A 104 9.07 -9.28 -1.65
N ALA A 105 8.53 -10.26 -2.37
CA ALA A 105 9.14 -11.57 -2.55
C ALA A 105 10.54 -11.48 -3.21
N ASN A 106 11.38 -12.49 -2.99
CA ASN A 106 12.74 -12.65 -3.55
C ASN A 106 13.82 -11.69 -3.02
N ASP A 107 13.77 -11.32 -1.74
CA ASP A 107 14.85 -10.63 -1.04
C ASP A 107 15.23 -9.28 -1.71
N PRO A 108 14.32 -8.29 -1.74
CA PRO A 108 14.57 -6.96 -2.31
C PRO A 108 15.82 -6.29 -1.72
N TYR A 109 16.23 -6.68 -0.51
CA TYR A 109 17.50 -6.31 0.11
C TYR A 109 18.71 -6.64 -0.77
N LYS A 110 18.76 -7.85 -1.34
CA LYS A 110 19.89 -8.29 -2.16
C LYS A 110 19.95 -7.54 -3.48
N ALA A 111 18.79 -7.29 -4.10
CA ALA A 111 18.70 -6.47 -5.31
C ALA A 111 19.13 -5.02 -5.04
N LEU A 112 18.65 -4.43 -3.94
CA LEU A 112 18.99 -3.06 -3.54
C LEU A 112 20.48 -2.92 -3.18
N LYS A 113 21.03 -3.85 -2.37
CA LYS A 113 22.45 -3.90 -2.00
C LYS A 113 23.34 -4.00 -3.23
N THR A 114 22.98 -4.88 -4.18
CA THR A 114 23.71 -5.03 -5.44
C THR A 114 23.68 -3.75 -6.27
N THR A 115 22.52 -3.08 -6.33
CA THR A 115 22.30 -1.87 -7.13
C THR A 115 23.04 -0.67 -6.56
N LEU A 116 22.95 -0.45 -5.25
CA LEU A 116 23.60 0.66 -4.56
C LEU A 116 25.11 0.46 -4.39
N LYS A 117 25.61 -0.77 -4.59
CA LYS A 117 27.03 -1.15 -4.38
C LYS A 117 27.57 -0.72 -3.01
N ALA A 118 26.70 -0.68 -2.01
CA ALA A 118 27.00 -0.23 -0.66
C ALA A 118 26.57 -1.29 0.35
N GLU A 119 27.22 -1.33 1.51
CA GLU A 119 26.72 -2.10 2.64
C GLU A 119 25.48 -1.42 3.20
N ILE A 120 24.33 -2.08 3.06
CA ILE A 120 23.08 -1.66 3.67
C ILE A 120 23.07 -2.21 5.09
N ASP A 121 22.93 -1.32 6.07
CA ASP A 121 22.74 -1.64 7.49
C ASP A 121 21.53 -2.60 7.64
N PRO A 122 21.75 -3.83 8.15
CA PRO A 122 20.69 -4.82 8.32
C PRO A 122 19.56 -4.33 9.23
N ASP A 123 19.86 -3.56 10.26
CA ASP A 123 18.87 -3.05 11.20
C ASP A 123 18.04 -1.96 10.54
N ALA A 124 18.68 -1.07 9.78
CA ALA A 124 17.97 -0.07 8.98
C ALA A 124 17.03 -0.74 7.96
N TRP A 125 17.48 -1.81 7.29
CA TRP A 125 16.66 -2.57 6.35
C TRP A 125 15.47 -3.25 7.03
N ALA A 126 15.67 -3.86 8.21
CA ALA A 126 14.57 -4.49 8.94
C ALA A 126 13.44 -3.49 9.24
N THR A 127 13.76 -2.21 9.45
CA THR A 127 12.73 -1.18 9.62
C THR A 127 11.99 -0.79 8.34
N LEU A 128 12.55 -1.08 7.17
CA LEU A 128 11.96 -0.83 5.86
C LEU A 128 11.20 -2.06 5.34
N ASN A 129 11.63 -3.27 5.71
CA ASN A 129 10.91 -4.51 5.39
C ASN A 129 9.87 -4.81 6.48
N CYS A 130 8.84 -3.97 6.57
CA CYS A 130 7.79 -4.09 7.57
C CYS A 130 6.41 -3.82 6.96
N ASP A 131 5.43 -4.59 7.41
CA ASP A 131 4.01 -4.41 7.08
C ASP A 131 3.34 -3.36 7.97
N THR A 132 4.07 -2.92 9.01
CA THR A 132 3.60 -2.04 10.05
C THR A 132 4.44 -0.78 10.09
N SER A 133 3.80 0.38 10.14
CA SER A 133 4.50 1.65 10.15
C SER A 133 5.17 1.92 11.50
N ARG A 134 6.18 2.78 11.46
CA ARG A 134 6.58 3.52 12.66
C ARG A 134 5.40 4.38 13.16
N PRO A 135 5.27 4.61 14.47
CA PRO A 135 4.27 5.51 15.02
C PRO A 135 4.42 6.93 14.47
N PHE A 136 3.29 7.59 14.21
CA PHE A 136 3.25 8.98 13.77
C PHE A 136 2.12 9.75 14.47
N PRO A 137 2.25 11.07 14.67
CA PRO A 137 1.23 11.86 15.33
C PRO A 137 -0.05 11.95 14.49
N LYS A 138 -1.16 12.32 15.13
CA LYS A 138 -2.40 12.66 14.44
C LYS A 138 -2.12 13.71 13.33
N PRO A 139 -2.58 13.47 12.08
CA PRO A 139 -2.37 14.40 10.97
C PRO A 139 -2.98 15.78 11.23
N SER A 140 -2.24 16.84 10.95
CA SER A 140 -2.72 18.23 11.05
C SER A 140 -3.87 18.52 10.09
N ASN A 141 -3.84 17.95 8.89
CA ASN A 141 -4.92 18.04 7.91
C ASN A 141 -6.09 17.08 8.21
N GLY A 142 -6.02 16.32 9.30
CA GLY A 142 -7.04 15.34 9.70
C GLY A 142 -7.10 14.12 8.78
N ARG A 143 -6.10 13.90 7.93
CA ARG A 143 -6.04 12.77 6.99
C ARG A 143 -4.64 12.22 6.82
N PHE A 144 -4.57 10.93 6.56
CA PHE A 144 -3.38 10.26 6.05
C PHE A 144 -3.77 9.42 4.83
N ALA A 145 -2.81 9.08 3.99
CA ALA A 145 -3.04 8.27 2.81
C ALA A 145 -2.04 7.12 2.76
N VAL A 146 -2.55 5.95 2.38
CA VAL A 146 -1.77 4.72 2.17
C VAL A 146 -1.77 4.42 0.69
N LYS A 147 -0.59 4.18 0.13
CA LYS A 147 -0.39 3.80 -1.26
C LYS A 147 0.32 2.46 -1.31
N VAL A 148 -0.18 1.52 -2.09
CA VAL A 148 0.37 0.17 -2.26
C VAL A 148 0.74 -0.01 -3.72
N ILE A 149 1.91 -0.61 -3.95
CA ILE A 149 2.42 -0.96 -5.28
C ILE A 149 2.74 -2.46 -5.31
N ASN A 150 2.22 -3.15 -6.31
CA ASN A 150 2.48 -4.59 -6.49
C ASN A 150 3.78 -4.85 -7.29
N HIS A 151 4.08 -6.12 -7.53
CA HIS A 151 5.25 -6.54 -8.31
C HIS A 151 5.20 -6.21 -9.81
N LEU A 152 4.03 -5.90 -10.34
CA LEU A 152 3.82 -5.51 -11.74
C LEU A 152 3.97 -3.99 -11.94
N GLY A 153 4.08 -3.21 -10.86
CA GLY A 153 4.15 -1.76 -10.89
C GLY A 153 2.80 -1.06 -10.84
N ASP A 154 1.71 -1.80 -10.62
CA ASP A 154 0.39 -1.22 -10.44
C ASP A 154 0.26 -0.57 -9.07
N GLU A 155 -0.45 0.56 -9.01
CA GLU A 155 -0.60 1.38 -7.81
C GLU A 155 -2.08 1.52 -7.42
N VAL A 156 -2.37 1.38 -6.13
CA VAL A 156 -3.64 1.80 -5.52
C VAL A 156 -3.42 2.61 -4.26
N MET A 157 -4.35 3.50 -3.95
CA MET A 157 -4.26 4.39 -2.80
C MET A 157 -5.60 4.47 -2.06
N LYS A 158 -5.54 4.53 -0.73
CA LYS A 158 -6.69 4.79 0.15
C LYS A 158 -6.39 5.93 1.11
N VAL A 159 -7.36 6.83 1.25
CA VAL A 159 -7.29 7.99 2.15
C VAL A 159 -8.15 7.73 3.37
N PHE A 160 -7.60 8.02 4.54
CA PHE A 160 -8.28 7.85 5.83
C PHE A 160 -8.47 9.20 6.49
N LYS A 161 -9.65 9.41 7.09
CA LYS A 161 -9.94 10.59 7.90
C LYS A 161 -9.82 10.23 9.38
N VAL A 162 -9.15 11.09 10.13
CA VAL A 162 -8.96 10.95 11.57
C VAL A 162 -9.79 12.01 12.28
N ASN A 163 -10.57 11.60 13.27
CA ASN A 163 -11.42 12.50 14.07
C ASN A 163 -10.68 13.01 15.31
#